data_AF-A0A972DJF0-F1
#
_entry.id   AF-A0A972DJF0-F1
#
_cell.length_a   1.000
_cell.length_b   1.000
_cell.length_c   1.000
_cell.angle_alpha   90.00
_cell.angle_beta   90.00
_cell.angle_gamma   90.00
#
_symmetry.space_group_name_H-M   'P 1'
#
loop_
_entity.id
_entity.type
_entity.pdbx_description
1 polymer ?
#
loop_
_entity_poly.entity_id
_entity_poly.type
_entity_poly.pdbx_seq_one_letter_code
_entity_poly.pdbx_strand_id
1 'polypeptide(L)'
;MTHRCSPQIALLVDTATDWGRRMIRGIAGYAQERGGWDIWLEERCQHAPGRLPPGWRGDGIIARVADRAMARYLATAPAPVVNVSSARIPGVHFPTVTADLRAAARLAAGHLLDQGFRNFGYFAPRGLSFVEIHYRSFVENLAETGLECSLFPARRGTGPASAWQKRQADLQQWVRELPKPVAIVTWTSERGREVLYACRALGLLVPEQVAVMGGDEDSLLCETCNPSLSGVVLTSARIGYEAAALLDRLLHGAPGPSRPILIEPTRVIVRRSTDTLAIEDQDLARAIAFIRINASTPIQVSDVLRTVPVSRSWLERRFQEALGRSPAEEIRRVRLERAKQLLAESDMPVPQVAASSGFGSREYFAHAFR
;
A
#
# COMPACT_ATOMS: atom_id res chain seq x y z
N MET A 1 23.40 -14.17 -42.50
CA MET A 1 22.37 -13.81 -41.50
C MET A 1 22.89 -14.23 -40.13
N THR A 2 23.55 -13.32 -39.41
CA THR A 2 23.99 -13.57 -38.04
C THR A 2 22.76 -13.67 -37.16
N HIS A 3 22.51 -14.83 -36.55
CA HIS A 3 21.55 -14.94 -35.45
C HIS A 3 21.86 -13.85 -34.43
N ARG A 4 20.98 -12.86 -34.27
CA ARG A 4 21.03 -12.02 -33.07
C ARG A 4 20.63 -12.96 -31.93
N CYS A 5 21.59 -13.39 -31.12
CA CYS A 5 21.28 -14.00 -29.85
C CYS A 5 20.40 -13.02 -29.07
N SER A 6 19.33 -13.52 -28.46
CA SER A 6 18.50 -12.73 -27.56
C SER A 6 19.38 -12.13 -26.46
N PRO A 7 19.20 -10.85 -26.09
CA PRO A 7 20.01 -10.23 -25.04
C PRO A 7 19.90 -11.02 -23.73
N GLN A 8 21.03 -11.33 -23.11
CA GLN A 8 21.11 -12.00 -21.82
C GLN A 8 21.06 -10.99 -20.68
N ILE A 9 19.93 -10.90 -20.00
CA ILE A 9 19.67 -9.85 -19.01
C ILE A 9 19.58 -10.45 -17.60
N ALA A 10 20.35 -9.90 -16.66
CA ALA A 10 20.26 -10.27 -15.25
C ALA A 10 19.29 -9.38 -14.49
N LEU A 11 18.37 -9.98 -13.73
CA LEU A 11 17.44 -9.29 -12.86
C LEU A 11 17.84 -9.49 -11.39
N LEU A 12 18.23 -8.39 -10.76
CA LEU A 12 18.55 -8.32 -9.33
C LEU A 12 17.44 -7.55 -8.60
N VAL A 13 16.21 -8.08 -8.69
CA VAL A 13 14.98 -7.54 -8.08
C VAL A 13 14.39 -8.61 -7.16
N ASP A 14 13.82 -8.24 -6.02
CA ASP A 14 13.28 -9.22 -5.09
C ASP A 14 12.02 -9.90 -5.63
N THR A 15 11.88 -11.21 -5.35
CA THR A 15 10.71 -12.01 -5.75
C THR A 15 9.72 -12.19 -4.59
N ALA A 16 10.12 -11.79 -3.38
CA ALA A 16 9.36 -11.94 -2.15
C ALA A 16 8.19 -10.95 -2.02
N THR A 17 8.31 -9.73 -2.56
CA THR A 17 7.24 -8.71 -2.48
C THR A 17 6.45 -8.57 -3.77
N ASP A 18 5.20 -8.13 -3.66
CA ASP A 18 4.38 -7.88 -4.85
C ASP A 18 4.95 -6.74 -5.71
N TRP A 19 5.59 -5.76 -5.08
CA TRP A 19 6.33 -4.69 -5.77
C TRP A 19 7.37 -5.26 -6.76
N GLY A 20 8.21 -6.18 -6.30
CA GLY A 20 9.26 -6.79 -7.12
C GLY A 20 8.70 -7.73 -8.19
N ARG A 21 7.68 -8.54 -7.86
CA ARG A 21 7.02 -9.42 -8.84
C ARG A 21 6.32 -8.65 -9.95
N ARG A 22 5.60 -7.57 -9.63
CA ARG A 22 4.98 -6.70 -10.64
C ARG A 22 6.02 -6.06 -11.54
N MET A 23 7.15 -5.63 -10.98
CA MET A 23 8.26 -5.08 -11.76
C MET A 23 8.84 -6.09 -12.75
N ILE A 24 9.09 -7.33 -12.30
CA ILE A 24 9.57 -8.42 -13.17
C ILE A 24 8.56 -8.69 -14.30
N ARG A 25 7.24 -8.69 -14.02
CA ARG A 25 6.21 -8.81 -15.06
C ARG A 25 6.29 -7.68 -16.09
N GLY A 26 6.54 -6.44 -15.65
CA GLY A 26 6.72 -5.30 -16.54
C GLY A 26 7.92 -5.45 -17.48
N ILE A 27 9.04 -5.91 -16.94
CA ILE A 27 10.27 -6.19 -17.70
C ILE A 27 10.00 -7.30 -18.72
N ALA A 28 9.36 -8.40 -18.29
CA ALA A 28 9.01 -9.52 -19.17
C ALA A 28 8.06 -9.09 -20.30
N GLY A 29 7.08 -8.23 -20.01
CA GLY A 29 6.18 -7.69 -21.02
C GLY A 29 6.92 -6.91 -22.10
N TYR A 30 7.84 -6.02 -21.72
CA TYR A 30 8.69 -5.31 -22.68
C TYR A 30 9.55 -6.27 -23.53
N ALA A 31 10.19 -7.24 -22.88
CA ALA A 31 11.04 -8.21 -23.57
C ALA A 31 10.26 -9.02 -24.61
N GLN A 32 9.03 -9.44 -24.29
CA GLN A 32 8.16 -10.16 -25.22
C GLN A 32 7.80 -9.32 -26.45
N GLU A 33 7.52 -8.02 -26.27
CA GLU A 33 7.22 -7.08 -27.36
C GLU A 33 8.41 -6.84 -28.30
N ARG A 34 9.66 -6.99 -27.81
CA ARG A 34 10.90 -6.74 -28.57
C ARG A 34 11.54 -7.99 -29.19
N GLY A 35 10.84 -9.12 -29.18
CA GLY A 35 11.34 -10.37 -29.78
C GLY A 35 12.07 -11.31 -28.80
N GLY A 36 11.95 -11.07 -27.49
CA GLY A 36 12.41 -11.96 -26.43
C GLY A 36 13.81 -11.62 -25.89
N TRP A 37 13.95 -11.64 -24.57
CA TRP A 37 15.22 -11.56 -23.85
C TRP A 37 15.45 -12.86 -23.07
N ASP A 38 16.71 -13.27 -22.98
CA ASP A 38 17.13 -14.39 -22.13
C ASP A 38 17.34 -13.86 -20.71
N ILE A 39 16.31 -14.01 -19.88
CA ILE A 39 16.30 -13.44 -18.53
C ILE A 39 16.88 -14.44 -17.53
N TRP A 40 17.98 -14.04 -16.88
CA TRP A 40 18.43 -14.67 -15.65
C TRP A 40 17.80 -13.97 -14.44
N LEU A 41 17.04 -14.73 -13.64
CA LEU A 41 16.39 -14.27 -12.41
C LEU A 41 16.73 -15.25 -11.28
N GLU A 42 17.24 -14.73 -10.17
CA GLU A 42 17.41 -15.50 -8.94
C GLU A 42 16.22 -15.27 -8.01
N GLU A 43 15.83 -16.29 -7.25
CA GLU A 43 14.87 -16.12 -6.15
C GLU A 43 15.53 -15.36 -5.00
N ARG A 44 14.99 -14.20 -4.63
CA ARG A 44 15.68 -13.24 -3.76
C ARG A 44 14.71 -12.56 -2.79
N CYS A 45 15.15 -12.38 -1.55
CA CYS A 45 14.52 -11.46 -0.60
C CYS A 45 15.16 -10.07 -0.68
N GLN A 46 14.48 -9.05 -0.13
CA GLN A 46 14.92 -7.65 -0.22
C GLN A 46 16.33 -7.35 0.32
N HIS A 47 16.86 -8.20 1.20
CA HIS A 47 18.18 -8.07 1.83
C HIS A 47 19.24 -9.02 1.24
N ALA A 48 18.90 -9.79 0.21
CA ALA A 48 19.83 -10.73 -0.41
C ALA A 48 20.99 -9.98 -1.10
N PRO A 49 22.25 -10.43 -0.92
CA PRO A 49 23.42 -9.73 -1.43
C PRO A 49 23.37 -9.61 -2.96
N GLY A 50 23.41 -8.38 -3.47
CA GLY A 50 23.31 -7.94 -4.88
C GLY A 50 24.27 -8.51 -5.93
N ARG A 51 24.62 -9.80 -5.89
CA ARG A 51 25.65 -10.42 -6.72
C ARG A 51 25.07 -11.15 -7.92
N LEU A 52 25.83 -11.16 -9.01
CA LEU A 52 25.61 -11.98 -10.19
C LEU A 52 26.26 -13.36 -9.99
N PRO A 53 25.87 -14.38 -10.77
CA PRO A 53 26.56 -15.67 -10.76
C PRO A 53 28.05 -15.50 -11.08
N PRO A 54 28.94 -16.30 -10.45
CA PRO A 54 30.35 -16.32 -10.82
C PRO A 54 30.53 -16.54 -12.32
N GLY A 55 31.29 -15.67 -12.97
CA GLY A 55 31.57 -15.77 -14.41
C GLY A 55 30.43 -15.32 -15.33
N TRP A 56 29.37 -14.69 -14.82
CA TRP A 56 28.26 -14.19 -15.64
C TRP A 56 28.74 -13.17 -16.68
N ARG A 57 28.34 -13.36 -17.94
CA ARG A 57 28.72 -12.54 -19.12
C ARG A 57 27.49 -12.19 -19.99
N GLY A 58 26.44 -11.69 -19.36
CA GLY A 58 25.28 -11.20 -20.12
C GLY A 58 25.44 -9.75 -20.55
N ASP A 59 24.47 -9.27 -21.31
CA ASP A 59 24.49 -8.00 -22.02
C ASP A 59 24.02 -6.82 -21.17
N GLY A 60 23.18 -7.06 -20.15
CA GLY A 60 22.60 -5.98 -19.35
C GLY A 60 22.06 -6.41 -18.00
N ILE A 61 21.94 -5.46 -17.07
CA ILE A 61 21.51 -5.72 -15.69
C ILE A 61 20.41 -4.73 -15.31
N ILE A 62 19.29 -5.23 -14.77
CA ILE A 62 18.28 -4.41 -14.08
C ILE A 62 18.31 -4.77 -12.60
N ALA A 63 18.57 -3.79 -11.74
CA ALA A 63 18.86 -4.05 -10.34
C ALA A 63 18.14 -3.10 -9.38
N ARG A 64 17.56 -3.65 -8.31
CA ARG A 64 17.15 -2.87 -7.14
C ARG A 64 18.37 -2.58 -6.28
N VAL A 65 19.12 -1.52 -6.61
CA VAL A 65 20.35 -1.18 -5.90
C VAL A 65 20.02 -0.69 -4.49
N ALA A 66 20.26 -1.52 -3.47
CA ALA A 66 19.78 -1.27 -2.10
C ALA A 66 20.83 -0.59 -1.20
N ASP A 67 22.11 -0.88 -1.42
CA ASP A 67 23.19 -0.43 -0.54
C ASP A 67 24.49 -0.13 -1.30
N ARG A 68 25.44 0.48 -0.57
CA ARG A 68 26.73 0.93 -1.12
C ARG A 68 27.61 -0.23 -1.59
N ALA A 69 27.52 -1.40 -0.99
CA ALA A 69 28.33 -2.56 -1.37
C ALA A 69 27.85 -3.10 -2.74
N MET A 70 26.53 -3.25 -2.90
CA MET A 70 25.91 -3.63 -4.16
C MET A 70 26.19 -2.60 -5.26
N ALA A 71 26.07 -1.30 -4.97
CA ALA A 71 26.35 -0.25 -5.95
C ALA A 71 27.80 -0.28 -6.44
N ARG A 72 28.78 -0.43 -5.54
CA ARG A 72 30.20 -0.52 -5.92
C ARG A 72 30.48 -1.77 -6.75
N TYR A 73 29.88 -2.90 -6.39
CA TYR A 73 30.02 -4.14 -7.15
C TYR A 73 29.43 -4.02 -8.56
N LEU A 74 28.22 -3.48 -8.69
CA LEU A 74 27.58 -3.30 -9.99
C LEU A 74 28.25 -2.21 -10.84
N ALA A 75 28.93 -1.23 -10.23
CA ALA A 75 29.71 -0.25 -10.97
C ALA A 75 30.92 -0.86 -11.69
N THR A 76 31.39 -2.04 -11.26
CA THR A 76 32.45 -2.79 -11.93
C THR A 76 31.92 -3.82 -12.94
N ALA A 77 30.60 -3.91 -13.12
CA ALA A 77 30.01 -4.85 -14.06
C ALA A 77 30.39 -4.48 -15.51
N PRO A 78 30.66 -5.46 -16.38
CA PRO A 78 31.04 -5.21 -17.77
C PRO A 78 29.86 -4.80 -18.67
N ALA A 79 28.64 -4.74 -18.13
CA ALA A 79 27.39 -4.52 -18.84
C ALA A 79 26.64 -3.29 -18.29
N PRO A 80 25.83 -2.58 -19.10
CA PRO A 80 24.98 -1.50 -18.62
C PRO A 80 24.04 -1.93 -17.49
N VAL A 81 23.94 -1.08 -16.47
CA VAL A 81 23.09 -1.32 -15.29
C VAL A 81 22.01 -0.25 -15.24
N VAL A 82 20.75 -0.68 -15.15
CA VAL A 82 19.61 0.19 -14.83
C VAL A 82 19.17 -0.04 -13.39
N ASN A 83 19.17 1.03 -12.59
CA ASN A 83 18.68 0.99 -11.22
C ASN A 83 17.15 1.22 -11.19
N VAL A 84 16.45 0.41 -10.40
CA VAL A 84 14.99 0.53 -10.18
C VAL A 84 14.60 0.99 -8.78
N SER A 85 15.58 1.13 -7.87
CA SER A 85 15.35 1.62 -6.51
C SER A 85 15.38 3.15 -6.46
N SER A 86 14.65 3.72 -5.51
CA SER A 86 14.74 5.15 -5.21
C SER A 86 15.97 5.51 -4.36
N ALA A 87 16.83 4.55 -4.03
CA ALA A 87 18.01 4.77 -3.21
C ALA A 87 19.06 5.57 -3.98
N ARG A 88 19.50 6.69 -3.39
CA ARG A 88 20.62 7.48 -3.90
C ARG A 88 21.88 7.11 -3.13
N ILE A 89 22.88 6.62 -3.85
CA ILE A 89 24.14 6.15 -3.26
C ILE A 89 25.27 7.09 -3.67
N PRO A 90 25.86 7.86 -2.74
CA PRO A 90 26.91 8.80 -3.07
C PRO A 90 28.11 8.13 -3.75
N GLY A 91 28.56 8.74 -4.85
CA GLY A 91 29.75 8.31 -5.60
C GLY A 91 29.52 7.20 -6.63
N VAL A 92 28.29 6.72 -6.79
CA VAL A 92 27.93 5.77 -7.86
C VAL A 92 26.66 6.24 -8.55
N HIS A 93 26.69 6.32 -9.87
CA HIS A 93 25.56 6.77 -10.68
C HIS A 93 25.14 5.69 -11.66
N PHE A 94 23.85 5.37 -11.66
CA PHE A 94 23.21 4.49 -12.64
C PHE A 94 22.05 5.23 -13.29
N PRO A 95 21.80 5.05 -14.60
CA PRO A 95 20.51 5.32 -15.21
C PRO A 95 19.40 4.71 -14.35
N THR A 96 18.44 5.52 -13.93
CA THR A 96 17.45 5.12 -12.91
C THR A 96 16.04 5.33 -13.41
N VAL A 97 15.17 4.33 -13.18
CA VAL A 97 13.72 4.44 -13.35
C VAL A 97 13.09 4.07 -12.01
N THR A 98 12.32 4.96 -11.39
CA THR A 98 11.79 4.70 -10.05
C THR A 98 10.46 5.41 -9.81
N ALA A 99 9.79 5.10 -8.70
CA ALA A 99 8.52 5.73 -8.34
C ALA A 99 8.73 7.22 -7.99
N ASP A 100 7.77 8.06 -8.37
CA ASP A 100 7.67 9.42 -7.85
C ASP A 100 7.10 9.40 -6.43
N LEU A 101 8.02 9.40 -5.46
CA LEU A 101 7.67 9.38 -4.03
C LEU A 101 7.00 10.67 -3.54
N ARG A 102 7.18 11.80 -4.24
CA ARG A 102 6.50 13.06 -3.89
C ARG A 102 5.05 13.01 -4.34
N ALA A 103 4.80 12.51 -5.55
CA ALA A 103 3.46 12.28 -6.05
C ALA A 103 2.72 11.22 -5.20
N ALA A 104 3.42 10.16 -4.76
CA ALA A 104 2.84 9.16 -3.84
C ALA A 104 2.43 9.77 -2.49
N ALA A 105 3.28 10.62 -1.92
CA ALA A 105 2.97 11.31 -0.69
C ALA A 105 1.78 12.27 -0.83
N ARG A 106 1.71 13.03 -1.94
CA ARG A 106 0.57 13.89 -2.27
C ARG A 106 -0.72 13.10 -2.40
N LEU A 107 -0.69 11.97 -3.10
CA LEU A 107 -1.85 11.11 -3.30
C LEU A 107 -2.37 10.52 -1.98
N ALA A 108 -1.46 10.10 -1.08
CA ALA A 108 -1.81 9.63 0.26
C ALA A 108 -2.40 10.75 1.13
N ALA A 109 -1.77 11.92 1.15
CA ALA A 109 -2.24 13.08 1.91
C ALA A 109 -3.62 13.55 1.42
N GLY A 110 -3.77 13.76 0.11
CA GLY A 110 -5.02 14.17 -0.52
C GLY A 110 -6.17 13.22 -0.18
N HIS A 111 -5.98 11.91 -0.33
CA HIS A 111 -7.02 10.93 0.04
C HIS A 111 -7.48 11.06 1.50
N LEU A 112 -6.55 11.22 2.45
CA LEU A 112 -6.89 11.29 3.87
C LEU A 112 -7.48 12.65 4.27
N LEU A 113 -7.06 13.73 3.62
CA LEU A 113 -7.65 15.06 3.76
C LEU A 113 -9.08 15.08 3.20
N ASP A 114 -9.31 14.44 2.05
CA ASP A 114 -10.64 14.29 1.43
C ASP A 114 -11.59 13.47 2.32
N GLN A 115 -11.05 12.53 3.13
CA GLN A 115 -11.82 11.85 4.17
C GLN A 115 -12.07 12.71 5.41
N GLY A 116 -11.52 13.92 5.50
CA GLY A 116 -11.77 14.87 6.59
C GLY A 116 -10.86 14.73 7.81
N PHE A 117 -9.81 13.89 7.76
CA PHE A 117 -8.89 13.74 8.89
C PHE A 117 -8.11 15.04 9.16
N ARG A 118 -7.98 15.37 10.46
CA ARG A 118 -7.22 16.55 10.93
C ARG A 118 -5.98 16.19 11.73
N ASN A 119 -5.93 14.97 12.27
CA ASN A 119 -4.79 14.46 13.01
C ASN A 119 -4.05 13.43 12.18
N PHE A 120 -2.72 13.53 12.12
CA PHE A 120 -1.91 12.64 11.30
C PHE A 120 -0.76 11.99 12.07
N GLY A 121 -0.53 10.72 11.75
CA GLY A 121 0.64 9.96 12.17
C GLY A 121 1.39 9.41 10.96
N TYR A 122 2.70 9.26 11.09
CA TYR A 122 3.54 8.64 10.07
C TYR A 122 4.46 7.59 10.71
N PHE A 123 4.45 6.35 10.21
CA PHE A 123 5.28 5.26 10.73
C PHE A 123 6.29 4.80 9.68
N ALA A 124 7.57 5.11 9.89
CA ALA A 124 8.60 4.78 8.91
C ALA A 124 10.01 4.67 9.51
N PRO A 125 10.92 3.91 8.86
CA PRO A 125 12.33 3.86 9.26
C PRO A 125 13.04 5.19 9.01
N ARG A 126 14.02 5.51 9.87
CA ARG A 126 14.88 6.70 9.72
C ARG A 126 16.16 6.42 8.93
N GLY A 127 16.76 7.50 8.42
CA GLY A 127 18.07 7.47 7.76
C GLY A 127 18.07 6.87 6.35
N LEU A 128 16.91 6.83 5.69
CA LEU A 128 16.76 6.42 4.29
C LEU A 128 16.25 7.63 3.50
N SER A 129 17.06 8.13 2.57
CA SER A 129 16.76 9.38 1.84
C SER A 129 15.44 9.32 1.08
N PHE A 130 15.12 8.17 0.49
CA PHE A 130 13.85 7.97 -0.22
C PHE A 130 12.63 7.96 0.70
N VAL A 131 12.75 7.39 1.90
CA VAL A 131 11.70 7.44 2.92
C VAL A 131 11.49 8.87 3.40
N GLU A 132 12.58 9.60 3.59
CA GLU A 132 12.55 11.01 3.99
C GLU A 132 11.90 11.89 2.92
N ILE A 133 12.12 11.61 1.63
CA ILE A 133 11.45 12.33 0.53
C ILE A 133 9.93 12.15 0.63
N HIS A 134 9.45 10.92 0.80
CA HIS A 134 8.01 10.66 0.93
C HIS A 134 7.44 11.31 2.20
N TYR A 135 8.10 11.14 3.35
CA TYR A 135 7.67 11.73 4.62
C TYR A 135 7.60 13.26 4.54
N ARG A 136 8.65 13.92 4.04
CA ARG A 136 8.68 15.38 3.92
C ARG A 136 7.59 15.88 3.00
N SER A 137 7.42 15.25 1.84
CA SER A 137 6.35 15.66 0.93
C SER A 137 4.97 15.39 1.53
N PHE A 138 4.78 14.34 2.32
CA PHE A 138 3.52 14.12 3.03
C PHE A 138 3.24 15.28 4.01
N VAL A 139 4.24 15.66 4.82
CA VAL A 139 4.13 16.79 5.76
C VAL A 139 3.93 18.12 5.03
N GLU A 140 4.62 18.37 3.92
CA GLU A 140 4.46 19.56 3.08
C GLU A 140 3.01 19.71 2.61
N ASN A 141 2.38 18.63 2.11
CA ASN A 141 0.98 18.66 1.67
C ASN A 141 0.00 18.91 2.85
N LEU A 142 0.31 18.45 4.06
CA LEU A 142 -0.51 18.75 5.24
C LEU A 142 -0.34 20.20 5.71
N ALA A 143 0.88 20.73 5.64
CA ALA A 143 1.20 22.09 6.07
C ALA A 143 0.49 23.15 5.22
N GLU A 144 0.16 22.86 3.95
CA GLU A 144 -0.70 23.71 3.10
C GLU A 144 -2.09 23.96 3.72
N THR A 145 -2.54 23.07 4.62
CA THR A 145 -3.80 23.19 5.37
C THR A 145 -3.60 23.53 6.85
N GLY A 146 -2.38 23.85 7.27
CA GLY A 146 -2.02 24.17 8.66
C GLY A 146 -2.01 22.96 9.60
N LEU A 147 -1.90 21.74 9.07
CA LEU A 147 -1.96 20.50 9.84
C LEU A 147 -0.55 19.92 10.06
N GLU A 148 -0.36 19.31 11.21
CA GLU A 148 0.90 18.67 11.61
C GLU A 148 0.80 17.14 11.55
N CYS A 149 1.96 16.48 11.55
CA CYS A 149 2.06 15.03 11.55
C CYS A 149 3.04 14.54 12.62
N SER A 150 2.58 13.63 13.48
CA SER A 150 3.45 12.94 14.43
C SER A 150 4.22 11.82 13.73
N LEU A 151 5.51 11.64 14.03
CA LEU A 151 6.35 10.60 13.43
C LEU A 151 6.70 9.52 14.46
N PHE A 152 6.35 8.27 14.16
CA PHE A 152 6.88 7.10 14.86
C PHE A 152 8.07 6.50 14.09
N PRO A 153 9.30 6.60 14.63
CA PRO A 153 10.48 6.08 13.94
C PRO A 153 10.59 4.55 14.08
N ALA A 154 10.60 3.82 12.96
CA ALA A 154 10.96 2.41 12.97
C ALA A 154 12.47 2.26 13.19
N ARG A 155 12.88 1.58 14.27
CA ARG A 155 14.28 1.16 14.44
C ARG A 155 14.61 0.08 13.41
N ARG A 156 15.75 0.19 12.72
CA ARG A 156 16.27 -0.89 11.86
C ARG A 156 16.61 -2.09 12.74
N GLY A 157 16.10 -3.28 12.41
CA GLY A 157 16.55 -4.51 13.03
C GLY A 157 15.59 -5.69 12.86
N THR A 158 16.14 -6.81 12.39
CA THR A 158 15.68 -8.17 12.67
C THR A 158 16.13 -8.53 14.09
N GLY A 159 15.50 -7.89 15.08
CA GLY A 159 15.79 -8.19 16.48
C GLY A 159 15.06 -9.45 16.95
N PRO A 160 15.47 -10.05 18.07
CA PRO A 160 14.75 -11.15 18.71
C PRO A 160 13.27 -10.79 18.98
N ALA A 161 12.42 -11.77 19.30
CA ALA A 161 10.99 -11.54 19.60
C ALA A 161 10.74 -10.42 20.64
N SER A 162 11.68 -10.24 21.58
CA SER A 162 11.69 -9.13 22.55
C SER A 162 11.74 -7.73 21.89
N ALA A 163 12.39 -7.59 20.74
CA ALA A 163 12.41 -6.35 19.96
C ALA A 163 11.07 -6.05 19.29
N TRP A 164 10.33 -7.09 18.86
CA TRP A 164 8.98 -6.93 18.33
C TRP A 164 8.00 -6.56 19.44
N GLN A 165 8.03 -7.27 20.57
CA GLN A 165 7.16 -6.99 21.72
C GLN A 165 7.35 -5.57 22.24
N LYS A 166 8.61 -5.14 22.39
CA LYS A 166 8.92 -3.75 22.78
C LYS A 166 8.38 -2.75 21.77
N ARG A 167 8.62 -2.96 20.46
CA ARG A 167 8.10 -2.07 19.42
C ARG A 167 6.57 -2.00 19.44
N GLN A 168 5.90 -3.12 19.66
CA GLN A 168 4.44 -3.16 19.79
C GLN A 168 3.95 -2.39 21.01
N ALA A 169 4.63 -2.48 22.16
CA ALA A 169 4.31 -1.68 23.34
C ALA A 169 4.52 -0.17 23.06
N ASP A 170 5.64 0.20 22.45
CA ASP A 170 5.95 1.59 22.07
C ASP A 170 4.91 2.13 21.07
N LEU A 171 4.51 1.31 20.09
CA LEU A 171 3.52 1.66 19.08
C LEU A 171 2.13 1.83 19.70
N GLN A 172 1.75 0.95 20.64
CA GLN A 172 0.50 1.10 21.39
C GLN A 172 0.47 2.40 22.19
N GLN A 173 1.57 2.75 22.86
CA GLN A 173 1.65 4.02 23.59
C GLN A 173 1.49 5.21 22.65
N TRP A 174 2.23 5.24 21.54
CA TRP A 174 2.15 6.31 20.57
C TRP A 174 0.74 6.44 19.97
N VAL A 175 0.14 5.33 19.53
CA VAL A 175 -1.22 5.34 18.97
C VAL A 175 -2.24 5.81 20.02
N ARG A 176 -2.08 5.47 21.29
CA ARG A 176 -2.97 5.94 22.37
C ARG A 176 -2.90 7.45 22.57
N GLU A 177 -1.72 8.05 22.46
CA GLU A 177 -1.48 9.48 22.69
C GLU A 177 -1.94 10.38 21.52
N LEU A 178 -2.04 9.84 20.30
CA LEU A 178 -2.48 10.62 19.14
C LEU A 178 -3.94 11.05 19.26
N PRO A 179 -4.26 12.34 19.05
CA PRO A 179 -5.64 12.84 19.07
C PRO A 179 -6.50 12.13 18.02
N LYS A 180 -7.74 11.76 18.39
CA LYS A 180 -8.67 11.00 17.54
C LYS A 180 -9.78 11.92 16.98
N PRO A 181 -10.29 11.66 15.76
CA PRO A 181 -9.85 10.63 14.82
C PRO A 181 -8.49 10.97 14.19
N VAL A 182 -7.64 9.94 13.96
CA VAL A 182 -6.30 10.10 13.36
C VAL A 182 -6.15 9.22 12.11
N ALA A 183 -5.46 9.73 11.09
CA ALA A 183 -4.99 8.93 9.97
C ALA A 183 -3.50 8.65 10.10
N ILE A 184 -3.10 7.38 10.01
CA ILE A 184 -1.71 6.93 10.09
C ILE A 184 -1.26 6.40 8.74
N VAL A 185 -0.29 7.06 8.13
CA VAL A 185 0.42 6.57 6.93
C VAL A 185 1.66 5.80 7.36
N THR A 186 1.90 4.66 6.73
CA THR A 186 3.06 3.81 7.03
C THR A 186 3.94 3.67 5.80
N TRP A 187 5.25 3.47 5.96
CA TRP A 187 6.14 3.31 4.79
C TRP A 187 5.82 2.06 3.96
N THR A 188 5.39 0.97 4.60
CA THR A 188 5.02 -0.29 3.92
C THR A 188 3.79 -0.92 4.55
N SER A 189 3.13 -1.80 3.80
CA SER A 189 1.97 -2.56 4.23
C SER A 189 2.26 -3.45 5.44
N GLU A 190 3.50 -3.95 5.55
CA GLU A 190 3.99 -4.66 6.75
C GLU A 190 3.89 -3.78 8.01
N ARG A 191 4.28 -2.51 7.90
CA ARG A 191 4.22 -1.52 9.00
C ARG A 191 2.77 -1.16 9.31
N GLY A 192 1.92 -1.03 8.29
CA GLY A 192 0.48 -0.86 8.44
C GLY A 192 -0.15 -1.96 9.30
N ARG A 193 0.20 -3.22 9.04
CA ARG A 193 -0.26 -4.37 9.85
C ARG A 193 0.16 -4.27 11.32
N GLU A 194 1.39 -3.81 11.61
CA GLU A 194 1.83 -3.58 12.98
C GLU A 194 0.97 -2.53 13.71
N VAL A 195 0.53 -1.48 13.02
CA VAL A 195 -0.40 -0.47 13.56
C VAL A 195 -1.77 -1.07 13.85
N LEU A 196 -2.30 -1.90 12.94
CA LEU A 196 -3.57 -2.59 13.15
C LEU A 196 -3.54 -3.51 14.38
N TYR A 197 -2.42 -4.20 14.62
CA TYR A 197 -2.23 -4.99 15.85
C TYR A 197 -2.27 -4.13 17.11
N ALA A 198 -1.60 -2.97 17.10
CA ALA A 198 -1.65 -2.03 18.21
C ALA A 198 -3.08 -1.50 18.44
N CYS A 199 -3.81 -1.14 17.39
CA CYS A 199 -5.21 -0.69 17.49
C CYS A 199 -6.09 -1.77 18.13
N ARG A 200 -5.98 -3.02 17.68
CA ARG A 200 -6.72 -4.16 18.23
C ARG A 200 -6.41 -4.40 19.70
N ALA A 201 -5.13 -4.35 20.10
CA ALA A 201 -4.71 -4.51 21.49
C ALA A 201 -5.27 -3.41 22.40
N LEU A 202 -5.49 -2.21 21.85
CA LEU A 202 -6.06 -1.06 22.55
C LEU A 202 -7.59 -0.99 22.51
N GLY A 203 -8.25 -1.87 21.74
CA GLY A 203 -9.69 -1.80 21.49
C GLY A 203 -10.10 -0.57 20.67
N LEU A 204 -9.18 0.02 19.89
CA LEU A 204 -9.47 1.17 19.02
C LEU A 204 -10.15 0.74 17.73
N LEU A 205 -11.17 1.49 17.33
CA LEU A 205 -11.90 1.26 16.09
C LEU A 205 -11.08 1.72 14.89
N VAL A 206 -10.90 0.82 13.93
CA VAL A 206 -10.29 1.10 12.64
C VAL A 206 -11.38 0.94 11.58
N PRO A 207 -11.64 1.97 10.77
CA PRO A 207 -10.93 3.24 10.64
C PRO A 207 -11.48 4.42 11.47
N GLU A 208 -12.58 4.24 12.21
CA GLU A 208 -13.34 5.37 12.76
C GLU A 208 -12.56 6.20 13.78
N GLN A 209 -11.71 5.57 14.60
CA GLN A 209 -10.80 6.28 15.51
C GLN A 209 -9.40 6.38 14.91
N VAL A 210 -8.92 5.32 14.26
CA VAL A 210 -7.59 5.25 13.66
C VAL A 210 -7.69 4.70 12.25
N ALA A 211 -7.65 5.55 11.23
CA ALA A 211 -7.46 5.11 9.85
C ALA A 211 -5.99 4.75 9.62
N VAL A 212 -5.73 3.69 8.85
CA VAL A 212 -4.38 3.19 8.58
C VAL A 212 -4.18 2.97 7.09
N MET A 213 -3.11 3.54 6.53
CA MET A 213 -2.75 3.39 5.12
C MET A 213 -1.30 2.92 4.95
N GLY A 214 -1.08 1.95 4.04
CA GLY A 214 0.23 1.57 3.53
C GLY A 214 0.74 2.54 2.47
N GLY A 215 2.03 2.88 2.51
CA GLY A 215 2.73 3.68 1.49
C GLY A 215 3.01 2.90 0.21
N ASP A 216 2.76 1.60 0.22
CA ASP A 216 2.75 0.71 -0.93
C ASP A 216 1.42 -0.08 -0.99
N GLU A 217 1.25 -0.80 -2.09
CA GLU A 217 0.19 -1.79 -2.27
C GLU A 217 0.87 -3.14 -2.46
N ASP A 218 0.77 -4.00 -1.46
CA ASP A 218 1.06 -5.43 -1.59
C ASP A 218 -0.25 -6.20 -1.34
N SER A 219 -0.89 -6.65 -2.41
CA SER A 219 -2.27 -7.15 -2.37
C SER A 219 -2.44 -8.28 -1.34
N LEU A 220 -1.48 -9.22 -1.28
CA LEU A 220 -1.50 -10.32 -0.32
C LEU A 220 -1.40 -9.83 1.12
N LEU A 221 -0.45 -8.94 1.42
CA LEU A 221 -0.29 -8.42 2.78
C LEU A 221 -1.46 -7.53 3.20
N CYS A 222 -2.00 -6.75 2.28
CA CYS A 222 -3.12 -5.85 2.52
C CYS A 222 -4.43 -6.61 2.78
N GLU A 223 -4.72 -7.66 2.01
CA GLU A 223 -5.96 -8.45 2.12
C GLU A 223 -5.99 -9.36 3.35
N THR A 224 -4.82 -9.81 3.81
CA THR A 224 -4.70 -10.64 5.03
C THR A 224 -4.78 -9.83 6.33
N CYS A 225 -4.78 -8.50 6.24
CA CYS A 225 -5.02 -7.64 7.40
C CYS A 225 -6.50 -7.65 7.81
N ASN A 226 -6.76 -7.45 9.11
CA ASN A 226 -8.11 -7.28 9.62
C ASN A 226 -8.21 -6.02 10.51
N PRO A 227 -8.88 -4.94 10.05
CA PRO A 227 -9.49 -4.78 8.71
C PRO A 227 -8.47 -4.78 7.57
N SER A 228 -8.93 -5.01 6.34
CA SER A 228 -8.07 -5.00 5.14
C SER A 228 -7.45 -3.62 4.90
N LEU A 229 -6.16 -3.61 4.52
CA LEU A 229 -5.33 -2.41 4.52
C LEU A 229 -5.37 -1.65 3.18
N SER A 230 -5.72 -0.36 3.22
CA SER A 230 -5.61 0.55 2.07
C SER A 230 -4.15 0.83 1.74
N GLY A 231 -3.82 0.99 0.46
CA GLY A 231 -2.43 1.17 0.01
C GLY A 231 -2.29 2.02 -1.25
N VAL A 232 -1.11 2.62 -1.45
CA VAL A 232 -0.78 3.44 -2.62
C VAL A 232 -0.16 2.58 -3.73
N VAL A 233 -0.72 2.64 -4.94
CA VAL A 233 -0.21 1.89 -6.09
C VAL A 233 0.98 2.63 -6.73
N LEU A 234 2.20 2.17 -6.43
CA LEU A 234 3.47 2.72 -6.95
C LEU A 234 3.85 2.24 -8.36
N THR A 235 2.87 1.76 -9.15
CA THR A 235 3.02 1.42 -10.59
C THR A 235 4.25 0.58 -10.96
N SER A 236 4.66 -0.39 -10.11
CA SER A 236 5.91 -1.14 -10.26
C SER A 236 6.08 -1.87 -11.60
N ALA A 237 4.97 -2.35 -12.20
CA ALA A 237 5.01 -2.95 -13.53
C ALA A 237 5.40 -1.93 -14.61
N ARG A 238 4.92 -0.68 -14.53
CA ARG A 238 5.33 0.37 -15.45
C ARG A 238 6.80 0.75 -15.24
N ILE A 239 7.26 0.81 -13.98
CA ILE A 239 8.69 1.01 -13.67
C ILE A 239 9.53 -0.08 -14.33
N GLY A 240 9.13 -1.35 -14.22
CA GLY A 240 9.82 -2.47 -14.86
C GLY A 240 9.87 -2.35 -16.38
N TYR A 241 8.74 -2.05 -17.02
CA TYR A 241 8.66 -1.84 -18.47
C TYR A 241 9.58 -0.72 -18.95
N GLU A 242 9.55 0.44 -18.28
CA GLU A 242 10.39 1.60 -18.60
C GLU A 242 11.88 1.34 -18.31
N ALA A 243 12.20 0.56 -17.28
CA ALA A 243 13.56 0.13 -16.99
C ALA A 243 14.12 -0.78 -18.09
N ALA A 244 13.30 -1.71 -18.60
CA ALA A 244 13.67 -2.54 -19.74
C ALA A 244 13.84 -1.70 -21.01
N ALA A 245 12.94 -0.77 -21.28
CA ALA A 245 13.07 0.16 -22.40
C ALA A 245 14.32 1.05 -22.31
N LEU A 246 14.68 1.49 -21.11
CA LEU A 246 15.91 2.23 -20.87
C LEU A 246 17.13 1.35 -21.11
N LEU A 247 17.14 0.12 -20.58
CA LEU A 247 18.25 -0.80 -20.79
C LEU A 247 18.43 -1.12 -22.28
N ASP A 248 17.35 -1.38 -23.02
CA ASP A 248 17.41 -1.65 -24.46
C ASP A 248 18.10 -0.52 -25.23
N ARG A 249 17.77 0.74 -24.91
CA ARG A 249 18.45 1.90 -25.50
C ARG A 249 19.94 1.94 -25.17
N LEU A 250 20.32 1.62 -23.93
CA LEU A 250 21.73 1.56 -23.52
C LEU A 250 22.50 0.45 -24.25
N LEU A 251 21.88 -0.71 -24.46
CA LEU A 251 22.46 -1.82 -25.24
C LEU A 251 22.73 -1.40 -26.70
N HIS A 252 21.90 -0.50 -27.24
CA HIS A 252 22.08 0.08 -28.57
C HIS A 252 22.95 1.35 -28.60
N GLY A 253 23.70 1.63 -27.52
CA GLY A 253 24.69 2.71 -27.48
C GLY A 253 24.13 4.11 -27.21
N ALA A 254 22.84 4.23 -26.88
CA ALA A 254 22.28 5.52 -26.49
C ALA A 254 22.84 5.99 -25.13
N PRO A 255 23.01 7.30 -24.91
CA PRO A 255 23.42 7.81 -23.60
C PRO A 255 22.30 7.63 -22.56
N GLY A 256 22.69 7.29 -21.33
CA GLY A 256 21.77 7.25 -20.20
C GLY A 256 21.34 8.65 -19.74
N PRO A 257 20.10 8.80 -19.23
CA PRO A 257 19.64 10.07 -18.68
C PRO A 257 20.44 10.46 -17.43
N SER A 258 20.71 11.76 -17.28
CA SER A 258 21.42 12.31 -16.11
C SER A 258 20.55 12.41 -14.85
N ARG A 259 19.22 12.42 -15.03
CA ARG A 259 18.22 12.43 -13.95
C ARG A 259 17.41 11.14 -13.97
N PRO A 260 16.93 10.67 -12.80
CA PRO A 260 16.01 9.55 -12.76
C PRO A 260 14.74 9.81 -13.56
N ILE A 261 14.26 8.81 -14.29
CA ILE A 261 12.91 8.78 -14.85
C ILE A 261 11.97 8.43 -13.68
N LEU A 262 11.05 9.34 -13.36
CA LEU A 262 10.08 9.16 -12.29
C LEU A 262 8.76 8.68 -12.88
N ILE A 263 8.21 7.61 -12.32
CA ILE A 263 6.90 7.07 -12.70
C ILE A 263 5.89 7.43 -11.62
N GLU A 264 4.84 8.14 -11.99
CA GLU A 264 3.80 8.54 -11.05
C GLU A 264 2.99 7.33 -10.54
N PRO A 265 2.54 7.38 -9.28
CA PRO A 265 1.58 6.42 -8.76
C PRO A 265 0.19 6.66 -9.38
N THR A 266 -0.62 5.62 -9.47
CA THR A 266 -1.93 5.74 -10.15
C THR A 266 -3.07 6.13 -9.22
N ARG A 267 -3.18 5.48 -8.07
CA ARG A 267 -4.35 5.60 -7.17
C ARG A 267 -4.06 5.02 -5.79
N VAL A 268 -4.91 5.37 -4.83
CA VAL A 268 -5.08 4.64 -3.57
C VAL A 268 -6.06 3.48 -3.82
N ILE A 269 -5.69 2.27 -3.40
CA ILE A 269 -6.66 1.18 -3.22
C ILE A 269 -7.30 1.38 -1.86
N VAL A 270 -8.54 1.89 -1.86
CA VAL A 270 -9.32 2.06 -0.63
C VAL A 270 -9.82 0.70 -0.18
N ARG A 271 -9.52 0.36 1.06
CA ARG A 271 -10.02 -0.82 1.77
C ARG A 271 -10.57 -0.37 3.13
N ARG A 272 -11.02 -1.35 3.93
CA ARG A 272 -11.70 -1.11 5.20
C ARG A 272 -10.90 -0.25 6.18
N SER A 273 -9.56 -0.26 6.12
CA SER A 273 -8.73 0.54 7.03
C SER A 273 -8.72 2.05 6.77
N THR A 274 -9.32 2.54 5.68
CA THR A 274 -9.54 3.98 5.44
C THR A 274 -10.92 4.31 4.86
N ASP A 275 -11.82 3.33 4.71
CA ASP A 275 -13.17 3.51 4.12
C ASP A 275 -14.14 4.24 5.07
N THR A 276 -13.77 5.41 5.59
CA THR A 276 -14.64 6.23 6.44
C THR A 276 -14.32 7.71 6.30
N LEU A 277 -15.35 8.54 6.44
CA LEU A 277 -15.17 9.94 6.77
C LEU A 277 -14.72 10.04 8.24
N ALA A 278 -13.83 10.99 8.51
CA ALA A 278 -13.35 11.28 9.85
C ALA A 278 -14.51 11.86 10.67
N ILE A 279 -14.88 11.14 11.71
CA ILE A 279 -16.03 11.47 12.56
C ILE A 279 -15.52 11.72 13.97
N GLU A 280 -15.71 12.94 14.46
CA GLU A 280 -15.33 13.33 15.83
C GLU A 280 -16.28 12.75 16.88
N ASP A 281 -17.53 12.54 16.49
CA ASP A 281 -18.59 12.02 17.36
C ASP A 281 -18.37 10.54 17.68
N GLN A 282 -17.99 10.24 18.92
CA GLN A 282 -17.66 8.89 19.37
C GLN A 282 -18.84 7.92 19.29
N ASP A 283 -20.06 8.39 19.54
CA ASP A 283 -21.25 7.53 19.46
C ASP A 283 -21.58 7.21 18.00
N LEU A 284 -21.45 8.18 17.10
CA LEU A 284 -21.60 7.93 15.66
C LEU A 284 -20.53 6.95 15.13
N ALA A 285 -19.27 7.15 15.52
CA ALA A 285 -18.17 6.23 15.20
C ALA A 285 -18.45 4.80 15.68
N ARG A 286 -18.93 4.63 16.91
CA ARG A 286 -19.32 3.31 17.46
C ARG A 286 -20.48 2.70 16.70
N ALA A 287 -21.49 3.49 16.33
CA ALA A 287 -22.63 3.01 15.55
C ALA A 287 -22.20 2.52 14.15
N ILE A 288 -21.33 3.26 13.45
CA ILE A 288 -20.79 2.86 12.14
C ILE A 288 -19.95 1.59 12.25
N ALA A 289 -19.06 1.52 13.24
CA ALA A 289 -18.24 0.34 13.48
C ALA A 289 -19.11 -0.91 13.77
N PHE A 290 -20.18 -0.75 14.57
CA PHE A 290 -21.12 -1.84 14.82
C PHE A 290 -21.77 -2.33 13.52
N ILE A 291 -22.21 -1.42 12.64
CA ILE A 291 -22.76 -1.79 11.33
C ILE A 291 -21.71 -2.53 10.50
N ARG A 292 -20.47 -2.04 10.41
CA ARG A 292 -19.42 -2.70 9.61
C ARG A 292 -19.08 -4.11 10.06
N ILE A 293 -19.06 -4.34 11.38
CA ILE A 293 -18.74 -5.66 11.95
C ILE A 293 -19.92 -6.62 11.78
N ASN A 294 -21.15 -6.14 11.94
CA ASN A 294 -22.33 -7.00 12.09
C ASN A 294 -23.27 -6.99 10.87
N ALA A 295 -23.06 -6.15 9.85
CA ALA A 295 -23.97 -6.06 8.70
C ALA A 295 -24.12 -7.37 7.93
N SER A 296 -23.12 -8.27 7.98
CA SER A 296 -23.21 -9.61 7.37
C SER A 296 -24.17 -10.55 8.10
N THR A 297 -24.68 -10.17 9.28
CA THR A 297 -25.75 -10.86 9.99
C THR A 297 -27.05 -10.04 9.92
N PRO A 298 -28.21 -10.61 10.30
CA PRO A 298 -29.53 -9.96 10.21
C PRO A 298 -29.76 -8.80 11.20
N ILE A 299 -28.88 -7.80 11.25
CA ILE A 299 -29.06 -6.61 12.09
C ILE A 299 -30.08 -5.61 11.50
N GLN A 300 -30.69 -4.85 12.41
CA GLN A 300 -31.62 -3.75 12.20
C GLN A 300 -31.11 -2.47 12.88
N VAL A 301 -31.70 -1.32 12.53
CA VAL A 301 -31.35 -0.02 13.15
C VAL A 301 -31.57 -0.03 14.68
N SER A 302 -32.56 -0.79 15.17
CA SER A 302 -32.77 -0.99 16.61
C SER A 302 -31.58 -1.64 17.30
N ASP A 303 -30.85 -2.52 16.61
CA ASP A 303 -29.68 -3.20 17.18
C ASP A 303 -28.52 -2.22 17.34
N VAL A 304 -28.35 -1.31 16.38
CA VAL A 304 -27.39 -0.20 16.45
C VAL A 304 -27.69 0.69 17.65
N LEU A 305 -28.96 1.07 17.85
CA LEU A 305 -29.39 1.91 18.97
C LEU A 305 -29.17 1.27 20.35
N ARG A 306 -29.08 -0.06 20.46
CA ARG A 306 -28.72 -0.72 21.72
C ARG A 306 -27.24 -0.58 22.07
N THR A 307 -26.40 -0.19 21.11
CA THR A 307 -24.95 -0.06 21.32
C THR A 307 -24.52 1.33 21.76
N VAL A 308 -25.33 2.35 21.52
CA VAL A 308 -24.99 3.75 21.73
C VAL A 308 -26.12 4.45 22.50
N PRO A 309 -25.81 5.30 23.51
CA PRO A 309 -26.82 5.91 24.38
C PRO A 309 -27.48 7.13 23.74
N VAL A 310 -28.04 6.99 22.53
CA VAL A 310 -28.61 8.09 21.74
C VAL A 310 -30.02 7.77 21.23
N SER A 311 -30.80 8.80 20.88
CA SER A 311 -32.13 8.62 20.30
C SER A 311 -32.04 8.25 18.81
N ARG A 312 -33.10 7.60 18.29
CA ARG A 312 -33.21 7.27 16.86
C ARG A 312 -33.11 8.51 15.97
N SER A 313 -33.86 9.56 16.29
CA SER A 313 -33.87 10.81 15.51
C SER A 313 -32.49 11.49 15.52
N TRP A 314 -31.78 11.42 16.63
CA TRP A 314 -30.39 11.89 16.70
C TRP A 314 -29.49 11.06 15.78
N LEU A 315 -29.60 9.73 15.82
CA LEU A 315 -28.77 8.82 15.02
C LEU A 315 -29.00 9.05 13.53
N GLU A 316 -30.27 9.11 13.09
CA GLU A 316 -30.63 9.36 11.70
C GLU A 316 -30.11 10.70 11.20
N ARG A 317 -30.30 11.76 11.98
CA ARG A 317 -29.78 13.09 11.64
C ARG A 317 -28.25 13.09 11.53
N ARG A 318 -27.55 12.46 12.47
CA ARG A 318 -26.08 12.42 12.50
C ARG A 318 -25.50 11.61 11.36
N PHE A 319 -26.13 10.50 11.01
CA PHE A 319 -25.78 9.71 9.82
C PHE A 319 -25.98 10.54 8.54
N GLN A 320 -27.07 11.30 8.44
CA GLN A 320 -27.31 12.18 7.30
C GLN A 320 -26.28 13.32 7.21
N GLU A 321 -25.97 13.98 8.33
CA GLU A 321 -25.00 15.07 8.42
C GLU A 321 -23.57 14.60 8.07
N ALA A 322 -23.15 13.43 8.58
CA ALA A 322 -21.78 12.96 8.44
C ALA A 322 -21.54 12.11 7.18
N LEU A 323 -22.50 11.29 6.76
CA LEU A 323 -22.35 10.31 5.67
C LEU A 323 -23.29 10.55 4.48
N GLY A 324 -24.21 11.51 4.58
CA GLY A 324 -25.19 11.79 3.52
C GLY A 324 -26.25 10.71 3.34
N ARG A 325 -26.39 9.77 4.28
CA ARG A 325 -27.29 8.62 4.23
C ARG A 325 -27.75 8.20 5.61
N SER A 326 -28.89 7.54 5.71
CA SER A 326 -29.46 6.99 6.94
C SER A 326 -28.72 5.74 7.46
N PRO A 327 -28.92 5.34 8.74
CA PRO A 327 -28.36 4.10 9.29
C PRO A 327 -28.80 2.84 8.52
N ALA A 328 -30.05 2.82 8.03
CA ALA A 328 -30.57 1.69 7.26
C ALA A 328 -29.91 1.59 5.88
N GLU A 329 -29.68 2.73 5.22
CA GLU A 329 -28.94 2.79 3.96
C GLU A 329 -27.48 2.37 4.16
N GLU A 330 -26.87 2.73 5.29
CA GLU A 330 -25.50 2.29 5.58
C GLU A 330 -25.40 0.77 5.79
N ILE A 331 -26.35 0.17 6.53
CA ILE A 331 -26.43 -1.30 6.65
C ILE A 331 -26.52 -1.93 5.25
N ARG A 332 -27.40 -1.40 4.39
CA ARG A 332 -27.55 -1.92 3.02
C ARG A 332 -26.27 -1.76 2.19
N ARG A 333 -25.59 -0.61 2.27
CA ARG A 333 -24.34 -0.34 1.57
C ARG A 333 -23.25 -1.33 1.97
N VAL A 334 -23.05 -1.56 3.27
CA VAL A 334 -22.05 -2.53 3.77
C VAL A 334 -22.37 -3.96 3.30
N ARG A 335 -23.64 -4.36 3.29
CA ARG A 335 -24.05 -5.67 2.75
C ARG A 335 -23.74 -5.80 1.25
N LEU A 336 -24.04 -4.76 0.46
CA LEU A 336 -23.73 -4.76 -0.97
C LEU A 336 -22.22 -4.89 -1.24
N GLU A 337 -21.39 -4.15 -0.51
CA GLU A 337 -19.94 -4.24 -0.67
C GLU A 337 -19.42 -5.64 -0.33
N ARG A 338 -19.96 -6.29 0.72
CA ARG A 338 -19.63 -7.68 1.03
C ARG A 338 -20.07 -8.64 -0.07
N ALA A 339 -21.25 -8.44 -0.66
CA ALA A 339 -21.72 -9.29 -1.74
C ALA A 339 -20.89 -9.14 -3.01
N LYS A 340 -20.53 -7.90 -3.41
CA LYS A 340 -19.61 -7.64 -4.53
C LYS A 340 -18.27 -8.35 -4.33
N GLN A 341 -17.74 -8.29 -3.10
CA GLN A 341 -16.50 -8.97 -2.75
C GLN A 341 -16.62 -10.49 -2.93
N LEU A 342 -17.67 -11.12 -2.38
CA LEU A 342 -17.87 -12.57 -2.50
C LEU A 342 -18.05 -13.01 -3.96
N LEU A 343 -18.73 -12.22 -4.79
CA LEU A 343 -18.90 -12.51 -6.22
C LEU A 343 -17.59 -12.39 -7.02
N ALA A 344 -16.69 -11.51 -6.60
CA ALA A 344 -15.40 -11.31 -7.28
C ALA A 344 -14.34 -12.32 -6.84
N GLU A 345 -14.40 -12.78 -5.60
CA GLU A 345 -13.32 -13.56 -4.95
C GLU A 345 -13.68 -15.05 -4.74
N SER A 346 -14.91 -15.48 -5.03
CA SER A 346 -15.33 -16.87 -4.81
C SER A 346 -16.31 -17.39 -5.86
N ASP A 347 -16.30 -18.71 -6.06
CA ASP A 347 -17.29 -19.43 -6.89
C ASP A 347 -18.59 -19.71 -6.12
N MET A 348 -18.89 -18.93 -5.08
CA MET A 348 -20.06 -19.13 -4.23
C MET A 348 -21.35 -18.90 -5.04
N PRO A 349 -22.31 -19.84 -5.03
CA PRO A 349 -23.60 -19.64 -5.68
C PRO A 349 -24.31 -18.39 -5.16
N VAL A 350 -24.97 -17.63 -6.05
CA VAL A 350 -25.66 -16.37 -5.71
C VAL A 350 -26.58 -16.46 -4.48
N PRO A 351 -27.36 -17.55 -4.25
CA PRO A 351 -28.16 -17.68 -3.03
C PRO A 351 -27.31 -17.72 -1.75
N GLN A 352 -26.15 -18.37 -1.79
CA GLN A 352 -25.22 -18.42 -0.66
C GLN A 352 -24.56 -17.05 -0.46
N VAL A 353 -24.21 -16.34 -1.53
CA VAL A 353 -23.71 -14.96 -1.44
C VAL A 353 -24.72 -14.05 -0.74
N ALA A 354 -26.01 -14.15 -1.10
CA ALA A 354 -27.08 -13.37 -0.47
C ALA A 354 -27.21 -13.66 1.03
N ALA A 355 -27.09 -14.93 1.44
CA ALA A 355 -27.11 -15.32 2.84
C ALA A 355 -25.86 -14.81 3.59
N SER A 356 -24.65 -15.04 3.05
CA SER A 356 -23.38 -14.69 3.68
C SER A 356 -23.08 -13.18 3.72
N SER A 357 -23.80 -12.38 2.94
CA SER A 357 -23.72 -10.91 2.95
C SER A 357 -24.80 -10.25 3.79
N GLY A 358 -25.71 -11.01 4.42
CA GLY A 358 -26.75 -10.49 5.32
C GLY A 358 -28.05 -10.05 4.64
N PHE A 359 -28.25 -10.32 3.34
CA PHE A 359 -29.53 -10.07 2.66
C PHE A 359 -30.59 -11.13 2.95
N GLY A 360 -30.17 -12.35 3.31
CA GLY A 360 -31.06 -13.44 3.73
C GLY A 360 -31.86 -14.10 2.60
N SER A 361 -32.33 -13.35 1.60
CA SER A 361 -33.02 -13.89 0.41
C SER A 361 -32.42 -13.41 -0.90
N ARG A 362 -32.54 -14.25 -1.95
CA ARG A 362 -32.05 -13.95 -3.30
C ARG A 362 -32.83 -12.80 -3.93
N GLU A 363 -34.13 -12.71 -3.68
CA GLU A 363 -35.03 -11.72 -4.27
C GLU A 363 -34.70 -10.32 -3.73
N TYR A 364 -34.50 -10.19 -2.42
CA TYR A 364 -34.10 -8.93 -1.79
C TYR A 364 -32.68 -8.52 -2.22
N PHE A 365 -31.77 -9.49 -2.32
CA PHE A 365 -30.43 -9.26 -2.87
C PHE A 365 -30.47 -8.75 -4.33
N ALA A 366 -31.21 -9.42 -5.22
CA ALA A 366 -31.31 -9.04 -6.63
C ALA A 366 -31.99 -7.67 -6.83
N HIS A 367 -32.90 -7.28 -5.94
CA HIS A 367 -33.47 -5.93 -5.95
C HIS A 367 -32.46 -4.88 -5.46
N ALA A 368 -31.66 -5.18 -4.43
CA ALA A 368 -30.69 -4.22 -3.90
C ALA A 368 -29.43 -4.09 -4.75
N PHE A 369 -29.10 -5.10 -5.56
CA PHE A 369 -27.89 -5.14 -6.39
C PHE A 369 -28.08 -4.51 -7.78
N ARG A 370 -29.34 -4.37 -8.23
CA ARG A 370 -29.70 -3.56 -9.41
C ARG A 370 -29.61 -2.08 -9.06
#